data_AF-A0A0F2T5G1-F1
#
_entry.id   AF-A0A0F2T5G1-F1
#
_cell.length_a   1.000
_cell.length_b   1.000
_cell.length_c   1.000
_cell.angle_alpha   90.00
_cell.angle_beta   90.00
_cell.angle_gamma   90.00
#
_symmetry.space_group_name_H-M   'P 1'
#
loop_
_entity.id
_entity.type
_entity.pdbx_description
1 polymer ?
#
loop_
_entity_poly.entity_id
_entity_poly.type
_entity_poly.pdbx_seq_one_letter_code
_entity_poly.pdbx_strand_id
1 'polypeptide(L)'
;VLDTITRNRSRGQRVIVYLSYSGLGPDIERGIDHTALRDNFPRLHAAGIPIVHYWRPALPQNSTPAAIDTVLALATRYADCTLSIGLKVPPGSRRQMEALWPALADPALDPESADSIWPDPQWEAMRNI
;
A
#
# COMPACT_ATOMS: atom_id res chain seq x y z
N VAL A 1 9.24 0.65 -19.53
CA VAL A 1 9.30 -0.41 -18.48
C VAL A 1 8.51 -1.63 -18.89
N LEU A 2 7.23 -1.49 -19.28
CA LEU A 2 6.38 -2.59 -19.72
C LEU A 2 7.04 -3.45 -20.82
N ASP A 3 7.55 -2.83 -21.88
CA ASP A 3 8.22 -3.56 -22.99
C ASP A 3 9.43 -4.38 -22.51
N THR A 4 10.17 -3.87 -21.53
CA THR A 4 11.29 -4.60 -20.92
C THR A 4 10.79 -5.81 -20.13
N ILE A 5 9.72 -5.67 -19.37
CA ILE A 5 9.12 -6.79 -18.62
C ILE A 5 8.62 -7.86 -19.60
N THR A 6 7.87 -7.46 -20.63
CA THR A 6 7.34 -8.38 -21.65
C THR A 6 8.47 -9.10 -22.40
N ARG A 7 9.51 -8.39 -22.82
CA ARG A 7 10.69 -8.99 -23.47
C ARG A 7 11.41 -10.00 -22.57
N ASN A 8 11.53 -9.71 -21.28
CA ASN A 8 12.18 -10.62 -20.35
C ASN A 8 11.34 -11.89 -20.13
N ARG A 9 10.02 -11.73 -20.00
CA ARG A 9 9.07 -12.84 -19.90
C ARG A 9 9.06 -13.72 -21.16
N SER A 10 9.13 -13.13 -22.36
CA SER A 10 9.20 -13.92 -23.61
C SER A 10 10.51 -14.71 -23.75
N ARG A 11 11.54 -14.36 -22.99
CA ARG A 11 12.80 -15.12 -22.85
C ARG A 11 12.76 -16.15 -21.72
N GLY A 12 11.59 -16.39 -21.13
CA GLY A 12 11.38 -17.39 -20.07
C GLY A 12 11.65 -16.90 -18.65
N GLN A 13 11.99 -15.62 -18.43
CA GLN A 13 12.17 -15.10 -17.08
C GLN A 13 10.82 -14.95 -16.37
N ARG A 14 10.72 -15.44 -15.14
CA ARG A 14 9.54 -15.24 -14.30
C ARG A 14 9.62 -13.84 -13.67
N VAL A 15 8.72 -12.96 -14.07
CA VAL A 15 8.64 -11.59 -13.57
C VAL A 15 7.26 -11.35 -12.97
N ILE A 16 7.23 -10.88 -11.73
CA ILE A 16 6.06 -10.41 -10.99
C ILE A 16 6.30 -8.95 -10.67
N VAL A 17 5.28 -8.11 -10.78
CA VAL A 17 5.37 -6.69 -10.45
C VAL A 17 4.81 -6.44 -9.06
N TYR A 18 5.62 -5.80 -8.23
CA TYR A 18 5.21 -5.31 -6.93
C TYR A 18 4.75 -3.86 -7.08
N LEU A 19 3.45 -3.62 -6.97
CA LEU A 19 2.86 -2.30 -7.23
C LEU A 19 2.34 -1.68 -5.93
N SER A 20 3.07 -0.69 -5.42
CA SER A 20 2.71 0.03 -4.21
C SER A 20 1.60 1.03 -4.49
N TYR A 21 0.41 0.79 -3.96
CA TYR A 21 -0.72 1.72 -4.03
C TYR A 21 -1.43 1.72 -2.69
N SER A 22 -1.31 2.80 -1.94
CA SER A 22 -1.76 2.84 -0.56
C SER A 22 -3.12 3.52 -0.38
N GLY A 23 -3.62 4.22 -1.40
CA GLY A 23 -4.76 5.13 -1.29
C GLY A 23 -4.44 6.44 -0.55
N LEU A 24 -3.18 6.68 -0.16
CA LEU A 24 -2.76 7.95 0.45
C LEU A 24 -2.72 9.07 -0.58
N GLY A 25 -3.05 10.27 -0.13
CA GLY A 25 -3.04 11.47 -0.97
C GLY A 25 -1.65 12.12 -1.10
N PRO A 26 -1.55 13.17 -1.94
CA PRO A 26 -0.30 13.88 -2.21
C PRO A 26 0.29 14.59 -0.99
N ASP A 27 -0.50 14.85 0.04
CA ASP A 27 -0.02 15.45 1.30
C ASP A 27 1.01 14.56 2.00
N ILE A 28 0.86 13.24 1.84
CA ILE A 28 1.75 12.22 2.40
C ILE A 28 2.69 11.69 1.32
N GLU A 29 2.16 11.31 0.16
CA GLU A 29 2.93 10.75 -0.96
C GLU A 29 3.31 11.84 -1.98
N ARG A 30 4.18 12.76 -1.55
CA ARG A 30 4.60 13.89 -2.38
C ARG A 30 5.39 13.44 -3.61
N GLY A 31 5.02 13.96 -4.77
CA GLY A 31 5.68 13.68 -6.04
C GLY A 31 5.23 12.38 -6.73
N ILE A 32 4.25 11.67 -6.16
CA ILE A 32 3.63 10.52 -6.79
C ILE A 32 2.50 10.98 -7.71
N ASP A 33 2.49 10.48 -8.96
CA ASP A 33 1.35 10.59 -9.85
C ASP A 33 0.40 9.41 -9.60
N HIS A 34 -0.59 9.63 -8.73
CA HIS A 34 -1.58 8.61 -8.36
C HIS A 34 -2.47 8.17 -9.51
N THR A 35 -2.63 8.99 -10.55
CA THR A 35 -3.40 8.60 -11.74
C THR A 35 -2.58 7.63 -12.59
N ALA A 36 -1.35 7.99 -12.93
CA ALA A 36 -0.45 7.10 -13.66
C ALA A 36 -0.17 5.80 -12.90
N LEU A 37 -0.08 5.87 -11.56
CA LEU A 37 0.07 4.69 -10.71
C LEU A 37 -1.14 3.75 -10.81
N ARG A 38 -2.36 4.26 -10.72
CA ARG A 38 -3.60 3.47 -10.87
C ARG A 38 -3.71 2.88 -12.26
N ASP A 39 -3.34 3.64 -13.29
CA ASP A 39 -3.37 3.18 -14.69
C ASP A 39 -2.41 2.02 -14.99
N ASN A 40 -1.40 1.80 -14.13
CA ASN A 40 -0.51 0.65 -14.29
C ASN A 40 -1.20 -0.69 -14.03
N PHE A 41 -2.21 -0.75 -13.13
CA PHE A 41 -2.94 -1.98 -12.83
C PHE A 41 -3.58 -2.61 -14.08
N PRO A 42 -4.50 -1.93 -14.80
CA PRO A 42 -5.12 -2.50 -15.99
C PRO A 42 -4.10 -2.77 -17.10
N ARG A 43 -3.06 -1.95 -17.24
CA ARG A 43 -2.02 -2.14 -18.28
C ARG A 43 -1.20 -3.41 -18.05
N LEU A 44 -0.77 -3.64 -16.81
CA LEU A 44 -0.01 -4.83 -16.42
C LEU A 44 -0.88 -6.09 -16.51
N HIS A 45 -2.14 -5.99 -16.05
CA HIS A 45 -3.10 -7.08 -16.12
C HIS A 45 -3.40 -7.47 -17.58
N ALA A 46 -3.66 -6.51 -18.46
CA ALA A 46 -3.90 -6.76 -19.90
C ALA A 46 -2.68 -7.39 -20.60
N ALA A 47 -1.47 -7.13 -20.11
CA ALA A 47 -0.24 -7.75 -20.61
C ALA A 47 0.03 -9.14 -20.01
N GLY A 48 -0.88 -9.67 -19.16
CA GLY A 48 -0.71 -10.95 -18.48
C GLY A 48 0.48 -10.98 -17.51
N ILE A 49 0.85 -9.83 -16.95
CA ILE A 49 1.94 -9.72 -15.97
C ILE A 49 1.33 -9.82 -14.58
N PRO A 50 1.75 -10.78 -13.73
CA PRO A 50 1.25 -10.90 -12.38
C PRO A 50 1.61 -9.68 -11.55
N ILE A 51 0.66 -9.23 -10.75
CA ILE A 51 0.75 -8.06 -9.88
C ILE A 51 0.53 -8.51 -8.44
N VAL A 52 1.50 -8.22 -7.60
CA VAL A 52 1.29 -8.19 -6.15
C VAL A 52 1.04 -6.75 -5.77
N HIS A 53 -0.18 -6.46 -5.34
CA HIS A 53 -0.54 -5.17 -4.81
C HIS A 53 0.09 -5.01 -3.42
N TYR A 54 0.78 -3.90 -3.20
CA TYR A 54 1.40 -3.60 -1.91
C TYR A 54 0.77 -2.37 -1.26
N TRP A 55 -0.02 -2.62 -0.22
CA TRP A 55 -0.74 -1.61 0.52
C TRP A 55 0.04 -1.22 1.77
N ARG A 56 0.79 -0.11 1.68
CA ARG A 56 1.58 0.39 2.81
C ARG A 56 1.75 1.92 2.81
N PRO A 57 2.08 2.48 3.97
CA PRO A 57 1.73 1.96 5.30
C PRO A 57 0.22 2.06 5.52
N ALA A 58 -0.33 1.26 6.44
CA ALA A 58 -1.63 1.56 7.02
C ALA A 58 -1.54 2.85 7.85
N LEU A 59 -2.37 3.82 7.54
CA LEU A 59 -2.51 5.09 8.25
C LEU A 59 -4.00 5.46 8.36
N PRO A 60 -4.41 6.28 9.34
CA PRO A 60 -5.81 6.70 9.45
C PRO A 60 -6.40 7.27 8.15
N GLN A 61 -5.58 7.98 7.37
CA GLN A 61 -5.96 8.65 6.13
C GLN A 61 -6.36 7.68 5.01
N ASN A 62 -5.74 6.49 4.94
CA ASN A 62 -6.09 5.45 3.96
C ASN A 62 -6.86 4.28 4.56
N SER A 63 -7.30 4.41 5.81
CA SER A 63 -8.04 3.38 6.56
C SER A 63 -9.52 3.72 6.78
N THR A 64 -10.06 4.72 6.07
CA THR A 64 -11.52 4.92 6.09
C THR A 64 -12.21 3.82 5.28
N PRO A 65 -13.46 3.44 5.59
CA PRO A 65 -14.18 2.44 4.80
C PRO A 65 -14.18 2.75 3.30
N ALA A 66 -14.40 4.01 2.92
CA ALA A 66 -14.37 4.45 1.53
C ALA A 66 -12.99 4.31 0.87
N ALA A 67 -11.90 4.63 1.60
CA ALA A 67 -10.53 4.44 1.09
C ALA A 67 -10.21 2.96 0.92
N ILE A 68 -10.60 2.13 1.89
CA ILE A 68 -10.44 0.67 1.86
C ILE A 68 -11.16 0.08 0.65
N ASP A 69 -12.43 0.41 0.47
CA ASP A 69 -13.25 -0.06 -0.66
C ASP A 69 -12.64 0.37 -2.00
N THR A 70 -12.14 1.61 -2.09
CA THR A 70 -11.51 2.12 -3.31
C THR A 70 -10.24 1.34 -3.66
N VAL A 71 -9.39 1.08 -2.66
CA VAL A 71 -8.14 0.33 -2.86
C VAL A 71 -8.42 -1.13 -3.22
N LEU A 72 -9.32 -1.77 -2.48
CA LEU A 72 -9.69 -3.17 -2.72
C LEU A 72 -10.42 -3.36 -4.05
N ALA A 73 -11.29 -2.43 -4.48
CA ALA A 73 -11.95 -2.51 -5.77
C ALA A 73 -10.93 -2.55 -6.94
N LEU A 74 -9.84 -1.80 -6.83
CA LEU A 74 -8.76 -1.84 -7.83
C LEU A 74 -7.94 -3.12 -7.72
N ALA A 75 -7.53 -3.49 -6.51
CA ALA A 75 -6.69 -4.64 -6.26
C ALA A 75 -7.37 -5.95 -6.64
N THR A 76 -8.60 -6.18 -6.17
CA THR A 76 -9.39 -7.39 -6.48
C THR A 76 -9.64 -7.56 -7.98
N ARG A 77 -9.71 -6.46 -8.73
CA ARG A 77 -9.95 -6.52 -10.17
C ARG A 77 -8.71 -6.89 -10.98
N TYR A 78 -7.52 -6.48 -10.55
CA TYR A 78 -6.33 -6.54 -11.40
C TYR A 78 -5.14 -7.27 -10.78
N ALA A 79 -5.01 -7.30 -9.46
CA ALA A 79 -3.91 -7.94 -8.76
C ALA A 79 -4.18 -9.41 -8.44
N ASP A 80 -3.12 -10.23 -8.44
CA ASP A 80 -3.20 -11.64 -8.10
C ASP A 80 -3.27 -11.85 -6.58
N CYS A 81 -2.65 -10.94 -5.81
CA CYS A 81 -2.82 -10.87 -4.37
C CYS A 81 -2.52 -9.46 -3.85
N THR A 82 -2.99 -9.20 -2.62
CA THR A 82 -2.66 -7.99 -1.87
C THR A 82 -1.83 -8.36 -0.65
N LEU A 83 -0.75 -7.63 -0.44
CA LEU A 83 0.00 -7.60 0.81
C LEU A 83 -0.23 -6.25 1.49
N SER A 84 -0.78 -6.29 2.69
CA SER A 84 -1.02 -5.10 3.51
C SER A 84 -0.06 -5.07 4.69
N ILE A 85 0.42 -3.90 5.07
CA ILE A 85 1.31 -3.73 6.22
C ILE A 85 1.03 -2.42 6.97
N GLY A 86 0.99 -2.51 8.29
CA GLY A 86 0.85 -1.38 9.18
C GLY A 86 2.08 -0.47 9.20
N LEU A 87 1.94 0.68 9.85
CA LEU A 87 3.03 1.63 10.03
C LEU A 87 4.10 1.03 10.96
N LYS A 88 5.36 1.04 10.54
CA LYS A 88 6.51 0.87 11.44
C LYS A 88 7.02 2.25 11.84
N VAL A 89 7.19 2.50 13.13
CA VAL A 89 7.84 3.72 13.65
C VAL A 89 9.28 3.37 14.02
N PRO A 90 10.29 3.88 13.29
CA PRO A 90 11.68 3.65 13.66
C PRO A 90 12.04 4.36 14.97
N PRO A 91 12.98 3.82 15.77
CA PRO A 91 13.49 4.51 16.96
C PRO A 91 13.97 5.93 16.64
N GLY A 92 13.56 6.90 17.45
CA GLY A 92 13.86 8.32 17.28
C GLY A 92 12.97 9.05 16.26
N SER A 93 12.02 8.37 15.62
CA SER A 93 11.12 8.96 14.61
C SER A 93 9.72 9.26 15.13
N ARG A 94 9.41 8.95 16.41
CA ARG A 94 8.08 9.12 17.01
C ARG A 94 7.46 10.49 16.73
N ARG A 95 8.15 11.60 16.99
CA ARG A 95 7.62 12.96 16.75
C ARG A 95 7.22 13.23 15.30
N GLN A 96 7.97 12.69 14.34
CA GLN A 96 7.63 12.84 12.92
C GLN A 96 6.35 12.06 12.60
N MET A 97 6.22 10.86 13.15
CA MET A 97 5.05 10.01 12.94
C MET A 97 3.81 10.56 13.66
N GLU A 98 3.96 11.22 14.80
CA GLU A 98 2.86 11.92 15.50
C GLU A 98 2.24 13.03 14.63
N ALA A 99 3.04 13.71 13.80
CA ALA A 99 2.51 14.70 12.85
C ALA A 99 1.60 14.08 11.78
N LEU A 100 1.80 12.80 11.45
CA LEU A 100 0.99 12.04 10.49
C LEU A 100 -0.16 11.31 11.17
N TRP A 101 0.06 10.85 12.40
CA TRP A 101 -0.90 10.09 13.19
C TRP A 101 -0.81 10.51 14.66
N PRO A 102 -1.59 11.55 15.07
CA PRO A 102 -1.48 12.15 16.40
C PRO A 102 -1.71 11.19 17.58
N ALA A 103 -2.47 10.11 17.39
CA ALA A 103 -2.71 9.12 18.44
C ALA A 103 -1.43 8.41 18.92
N LEU A 104 -0.36 8.41 18.11
CA LEU A 104 0.95 7.88 18.51
C LEU A 104 1.60 8.70 19.65
N ALA A 105 1.07 9.88 19.97
CA ALA A 105 1.54 10.71 21.09
C ALA A 105 1.05 10.22 22.46
N ASP A 106 0.17 9.21 22.51
CA ASP A 106 -0.30 8.65 23.77
C ASP A 106 0.88 8.08 24.59
N PRO A 107 1.11 8.55 25.83
CA PRO A 107 2.21 8.09 26.67
C PRO A 107 2.09 6.63 27.08
N ALA A 108 0.90 6.02 26.99
CA ALA A 108 0.70 4.59 27.24
C ALA A 108 1.17 3.70 26.07
N LEU A 109 1.45 4.29 24.90
CA LEU A 109 1.93 3.57 23.73
C LEU A 109 3.45 3.59 23.62
N ASP A 110 3.99 2.45 23.19
CA ASP A 110 5.38 2.27 22.77
C ASP A 110 5.44 1.97 21.26
N PRO A 111 5.26 2.98 20.40
CA PRO A 111 5.17 2.76 18.96
C PRO A 111 6.51 2.35 18.32
N GLU A 112 7.64 2.69 18.95
CA GLU A 112 8.98 2.42 18.40
C GLU A 112 9.40 0.95 18.57
N SER A 113 8.85 0.26 19.58
CA SER A 113 9.04 -1.19 19.73
C SER A 113 8.08 -2.03 18.88
N ALA A 114 6.90 -1.48 18.52
CA ALA A 114 5.92 -2.19 17.70
C ALA A 114 6.45 -2.47 16.28
N ASP A 115 6.26 -3.69 15.77
CA ASP A 115 6.65 -4.06 14.40
C ASP A 115 5.71 -3.54 13.32
N SER A 116 4.45 -3.36 13.67
CA SER A 116 3.43 -2.86 12.76
C SER A 116 2.25 -2.32 13.54
N ILE A 117 1.93 -1.04 13.31
CA ILE A 117 0.82 -0.33 13.95
C ILE A 117 -0.29 -0.15 12.93
N TRP A 118 -1.52 -0.48 13.32
CA TRP A 118 -2.67 -0.55 12.43
C TRP A 118 -3.81 0.32 12.93
N PRO A 119 -4.45 1.11 12.05
CA PRO A 119 -5.73 1.72 12.38
C PRO A 119 -6.80 0.63 12.49
N ASP A 120 -7.62 0.69 13.53
CA ASP A 120 -8.66 -0.33 13.80
C ASP A 120 -9.51 -0.67 12.57
N PRO A 121 -10.02 0.29 11.77
CA PRO A 121 -10.87 -0.07 10.64
C PRO A 121 -10.14 -0.90 9.57
N GLN A 122 -8.86 -0.62 9.33
CA GLN A 122 -8.08 -1.40 8.36
C GLN A 122 -7.69 -2.76 8.94
N TRP A 123 -7.34 -2.84 10.22
CA TRP A 123 -7.10 -4.13 10.88
C TRP A 123 -8.33 -5.04 10.80
N GLU A 124 -9.51 -4.52 11.15
CA GLU A 124 -10.76 -5.27 11.07
C GLU A 124 -11.13 -5.65 9.63
N ALA A 125 -10.90 -4.76 8.65
CA ALA A 125 -11.09 -5.12 7.25
C ALA A 125 -10.17 -6.29 6.83
N MET A 126 -8.89 -6.26 7.18
CA MET A 126 -7.93 -7.32 6.80
C MET A 126 -8.21 -8.66 7.48
N ARG A 127 -8.85 -8.66 8.67
CA ARG A 127 -9.26 -9.91 9.35
C ARG A 127 -10.43 -10.63 8.69
N ASN A 128 -11.19 -9.94 7.84
CA ASN A 128 -12.44 -10.44 7.26
C ASN A 128 -12.32 -10.73 5.74
N ILE A 129 -11.10 -10.74 5.19
CA ILE A 129 -10.77 -11.09 3.80
C ILE A 129 -9.98 -12.39 3.79
#